data_AF-A0A7I8VLV3-F1
#
_entry.id   AF-A0A7I8VLV3-F1
#
_cell.length_a   1.000
_cell.length_b   1.000
_cell.length_c   1.000
_cell.angle_alpha   90.00
_cell.angle_beta   90.00
_cell.angle_gamma   90.00
#
_symmetry.space_group_name_H-M   'P 1'
#
loop_
_entity.id
_entity.type
_entity.pdbx_description
1 polymer ?
#
loop_
_entity_poly.entity_id
_entity_poly.type
_entity_poly.pdbx_seq_one_letter_code
_entity_poly.pdbx_strand_id
1 'polypeptide(L)'
;MQAFKKIFGQYNRIVLGMIHVRALPGSPRHSLTFDEISNKACEEAKIYSKHGLSGIVLENMHDVPYEKEIEQKPHTVAFMTAIATKVRQQFPHLPIGIQILSGANQQALAVAVAANLNFIRCEGYVFGHIGDEGYIDSCAASLLRYRKYLNADNILIFTDVKKKHSSHAITDDITTCDVSKAAEMFLSDGIIVTGQSTGISPDENLVQG
;
A
#
# COMPACT_ATOMS: atom_id res chain seq x y z
N MET A 1 1.35 16.63 8.43
CA MET A 1 2.80 16.94 8.26
C MET A 1 3.70 16.47 9.42
N GLN A 2 3.32 16.64 10.70
CA GLN A 2 4.18 16.26 11.84
C GLN A 2 4.44 14.74 11.93
N ALA A 3 3.42 13.91 11.68
CA ALA A 3 3.54 12.46 11.69
C ALA A 3 4.41 11.92 10.53
N PHE A 4 4.29 12.52 9.34
CA PHE A 4 5.18 12.22 8.20
C PHE A 4 6.66 12.46 8.56
N LYS A 5 6.97 13.63 9.16
CA LYS A 5 8.33 13.96 9.62
C LYS A 5 8.83 13.02 10.73
N LYS A 6 7.94 12.43 11.53
CA LYS A 6 8.31 11.43 12.54
C LYS A 6 8.79 10.13 11.92
N ILE A 7 8.23 9.74 10.77
CA ILE A 7 8.60 8.51 10.06
C ILE A 7 9.82 8.74 9.16
N PHE A 8 9.80 9.82 8.38
CA PHE A 8 10.80 10.07 7.33
C PHE A 8 11.82 11.16 7.68
N GLY A 9 11.79 11.75 8.87
CA GLY A 9 12.72 12.81 9.24
C GLY A 9 12.50 14.12 8.48
N GLN A 10 13.60 14.86 8.25
CA GLN A 10 13.59 16.18 7.59
C GLN A 10 13.93 16.13 6.09
N TYR A 11 13.89 14.95 5.47
CA TYR A 11 14.19 14.85 4.03
C TYR A 11 13.15 15.62 3.21
N ASN A 12 13.63 16.39 2.24
CA ASN A 12 12.77 17.14 1.31
C ASN A 12 12.20 16.27 0.18
N ARG A 13 12.81 15.10 -0.07
CA ARG A 13 12.36 14.12 -1.07
C ARG A 13 12.60 12.72 -0.53
N ILE A 14 11.59 11.87 -0.62
CA ILE A 14 11.60 10.49 -0.12
C ILE A 14 11.56 9.55 -1.32
N VAL A 15 12.43 8.55 -1.32
CA VAL A 15 12.37 7.47 -2.31
C VAL A 15 12.07 6.17 -1.57
N LEU A 16 10.94 5.56 -1.92
CA LEU A 16 10.48 4.29 -1.35
C LEU A 16 10.70 3.15 -2.34
N GLY A 17 11.31 2.06 -1.89
CA GLY A 17 11.50 0.85 -2.69
C GLY A 17 10.30 -0.08 -2.56
N MET A 18 9.66 -0.41 -3.68
CA MET A 18 8.60 -1.41 -3.69
C MET A 18 9.22 -2.81 -3.75
N ILE A 19 8.85 -3.66 -2.79
CA ILE A 19 9.23 -5.07 -2.73
C ILE A 19 8.00 -5.88 -3.12
N HIS A 20 8.04 -6.43 -4.33
CA HIS A 20 7.01 -7.33 -4.82
C HIS A 20 7.28 -8.73 -4.27
N VAL A 21 6.55 -9.07 -3.21
CA VAL A 21 6.61 -10.38 -2.59
C VAL A 21 6.24 -11.43 -3.64
N ARG A 22 6.99 -12.54 -3.65
CA ARG A 22 6.73 -13.67 -4.57
C ARG A 22 5.37 -14.30 -4.24
N ALA A 23 4.75 -14.91 -5.24
CA ALA A 23 3.42 -15.50 -5.14
C ALA A 23 3.30 -16.35 -3.86
N LEU A 24 2.36 -15.99 -3.00
CA LEU A 24 2.14 -16.60 -1.69
C LEU A 24 1.46 -17.97 -1.83
N PRO A 25 1.63 -18.88 -0.85
CA PRO A 25 0.86 -20.11 -0.83
C PRO A 25 -0.65 -19.82 -0.88
N GLY A 26 -1.32 -20.33 -1.90
CA GLY A 26 -2.72 -20.01 -2.22
C GLY A 26 -2.89 -19.32 -3.58
N SER A 27 -1.87 -18.58 -4.03
CA SER A 27 -1.86 -18.00 -5.38
C SER A 27 -1.60 -19.07 -6.45
N PRO A 28 -2.24 -18.99 -7.65
CA PRO A 28 -2.01 -19.93 -8.75
C PRO A 28 -0.55 -20.04 -9.22
N ARG A 29 0.27 -18.99 -9.03
CA ARG A 29 1.67 -18.98 -9.46
C ARG A 29 2.66 -19.36 -8.35
N HIS A 30 2.16 -19.79 -7.19
CA HIS A 30 3.00 -20.22 -6.08
C HIS A 30 3.90 -21.40 -6.46
N SER A 31 5.20 -21.25 -6.23
CA SER A 31 6.22 -22.24 -6.61
C SER A 31 7.39 -22.35 -5.64
N LEU A 32 7.49 -21.43 -4.67
CA LEU A 32 8.58 -21.36 -3.70
C LEU A 32 8.07 -21.75 -2.32
N THR A 33 8.93 -22.29 -1.47
CA THR A 33 8.60 -22.44 -0.06
C THR A 33 8.40 -21.06 0.60
N PHE A 34 7.63 -21.01 1.68
CA PHE A 34 7.42 -19.75 2.41
C PHE A 34 8.74 -19.14 2.92
N ASP A 35 9.70 -19.98 3.33
CA ASP A 35 11.01 -19.50 3.76
C ASP A 35 11.78 -18.82 2.63
N GLU A 36 11.75 -19.38 1.41
CA GLU A 36 12.35 -18.74 0.23
C GLU A 36 11.69 -17.40 -0.11
N ILE A 37 10.35 -17.33 -0.05
CA ILE A 37 9.59 -16.10 -0.30
C ILE A 37 10.01 -15.01 0.71
N SER A 38 10.01 -15.36 2.00
CA SER A 38 10.33 -14.42 3.08
C SER A 38 11.81 -14.00 3.06
N ASN A 39 12.73 -14.91 2.70
CA ASN A 39 14.15 -14.60 2.55
C ASN A 39 14.39 -13.62 1.39
N LYS A 40 13.75 -13.84 0.23
CA LYS A 40 13.84 -12.92 -0.91
C LYS A 40 13.36 -11.50 -0.57
N ALA A 41 12.25 -11.37 0.16
CA ALA A 41 11.78 -10.07 0.62
C ALA A 41 12.81 -9.37 1.53
N CYS A 42 13.49 -10.12 2.41
CA CYS A 42 14.56 -9.57 3.25
C CYS A 42 15.80 -9.18 2.45
N GLU A 43 16.17 -9.97 1.44
CA GLU A 43 17.29 -9.67 0.54
C GLU A 43 17.04 -8.38 -0.26
N GLU A 44 15.85 -8.21 -0.81
CA GLU A 44 15.46 -6.98 -1.52
C GLU A 44 15.46 -5.76 -0.56
N ALA A 45 14.92 -5.91 0.66
CA ALA A 45 14.97 -4.87 1.69
C ALA A 45 16.41 -4.48 2.06
N LYS A 46 17.31 -5.46 2.15
CA LYS A 46 18.74 -5.24 2.41
C LYS A 46 19.39 -4.44 1.29
N ILE A 47 19.07 -4.76 0.02
CA ILE A 47 19.57 -4.04 -1.14
C ILE A 47 19.11 -2.58 -1.10
N TYR A 48 17.81 -2.33 -0.89
CA TYR A 48 17.26 -0.98 -0.83
C TYR A 48 17.84 -0.15 0.32
N SER A 49 17.93 -0.74 1.51
CA SER A 49 18.56 -0.10 2.68
C SER A 49 20.02 0.25 2.43
N LYS A 50 20.81 -0.67 1.84
CA LYS A 50 22.22 -0.44 1.50
C LYS A 50 22.43 0.71 0.50
N HIS A 51 21.49 0.94 -0.40
CA HIS A 51 21.56 2.01 -1.40
C HIS A 51 20.90 3.32 -0.93
N GLY A 52 20.55 3.44 0.35
CA GLY A 52 20.10 4.70 0.93
C GLY A 52 18.66 5.09 0.58
N LEU A 53 17.82 4.12 0.19
CA LEU A 53 16.39 4.40 0.04
C LEU A 53 15.78 4.80 1.39
N SER A 54 14.85 5.75 1.35
CA SER A 54 14.24 6.36 2.54
C SER A 54 13.29 5.41 3.28
N GLY A 55 12.88 4.34 2.63
CA GLY A 55 11.96 3.34 3.17
C GLY A 55 11.59 2.31 2.11
N ILE A 56 10.74 1.36 2.50
CA ILE A 56 10.25 0.31 1.61
C ILE A 56 8.74 0.11 1.76
N VAL A 57 8.13 -0.49 0.74
CA VAL A 57 6.73 -0.91 0.77
C VAL A 57 6.66 -2.38 0.35
N LEU A 58 6.05 -3.22 1.18
CA LEU A 58 5.78 -4.62 0.86
C LEU A 58 4.45 -4.72 0.09
N GLU A 59 4.40 -5.48 -0.99
CA GLU A 59 3.20 -5.65 -1.81
C GLU A 59 3.11 -7.08 -2.37
N ASN A 60 1.92 -7.66 -2.37
CA ASN A 60 1.65 -9.01 -2.89
C ASN A 60 1.40 -9.05 -4.42
N MET A 61 2.15 -8.26 -5.20
CA MET A 61 1.98 -8.10 -6.64
C MET A 61 2.07 -9.42 -7.46
N HIS A 62 2.69 -10.47 -6.93
CA HIS A 62 2.76 -11.75 -7.63
C HIS A 62 1.60 -12.71 -7.30
N ASP A 63 0.64 -12.32 -6.47
CA ASP A 63 -0.57 -13.09 -6.15
C ASP A 63 -1.63 -12.99 -7.26
N VAL A 64 -1.22 -13.01 -8.53
CA VAL A 64 -2.16 -12.92 -9.66
C VAL A 64 -2.92 -14.24 -9.88
N PRO A 65 -4.22 -14.20 -10.19
CA PRO A 65 -5.10 -13.02 -10.21
C PRO A 65 -5.47 -12.56 -8.79
N TYR A 66 -5.63 -11.24 -8.62
CA TYR A 66 -5.88 -10.65 -7.31
C TYR A 66 -7.34 -10.86 -6.85
N GLU A 67 -7.53 -11.02 -5.54
CA GLU A 67 -8.84 -11.09 -4.90
C GLU A 67 -9.22 -9.72 -4.30
N LYS A 68 -10.50 -9.34 -4.38
CA LYS A 68 -11.00 -8.12 -3.70
C LYS A 68 -11.01 -8.31 -2.19
N GLU A 69 -11.07 -7.20 -1.44
CA GLU A 69 -11.09 -7.19 0.04
C GLU A 69 -12.02 -8.26 0.67
N ILE A 70 -13.24 -8.44 0.15
CA ILE A 70 -14.22 -9.39 0.69
C ILE A 70 -13.94 -10.85 0.31
N GLU A 71 -13.18 -11.08 -0.75
CA GLU A 71 -12.82 -12.41 -1.26
C GLU A 71 -11.54 -12.93 -0.61
N GLN A 72 -10.66 -12.01 -0.20
CA GLN A 72 -9.36 -12.28 0.41
C GLN A 72 -9.45 -13.30 1.54
N LYS A 73 -8.70 -14.38 1.38
CA LYS A 73 -8.62 -15.44 2.39
C LYS A 73 -7.67 -15.07 3.53
N PRO A 74 -7.85 -15.66 4.73
CA PRO A 74 -6.99 -15.39 5.88
C PRO A 74 -5.50 -15.69 5.64
N HIS A 75 -5.17 -16.58 4.71
CA HIS A 75 -3.79 -16.98 4.45
C HIS A 75 -2.94 -15.81 3.91
N THR A 76 -3.49 -14.92 3.07
CA THR A 76 -2.78 -13.74 2.56
C THR A 76 -2.32 -12.85 3.72
N VAL A 77 -3.22 -12.57 4.67
CA VAL A 77 -2.92 -11.78 5.88
C VAL A 77 -1.87 -12.47 6.74
N ALA A 78 -2.00 -13.79 6.93
CA ALA A 78 -1.06 -14.57 7.74
C ALA A 78 0.36 -14.54 7.15
N PHE A 79 0.52 -14.82 5.86
CA PHE A 79 1.82 -14.83 5.20
C PHE A 79 2.42 -13.43 5.09
N MET A 80 1.62 -12.42 4.73
CA MET A 80 2.10 -11.03 4.69
C MET A 80 2.52 -10.54 6.06
N THR A 81 1.81 -10.93 7.14
CA THR A 81 2.22 -10.62 8.53
C THR A 81 3.56 -11.25 8.88
N ALA A 82 3.74 -12.54 8.55
CA ALA A 82 4.99 -13.23 8.86
C ALA A 82 6.18 -12.63 8.09
N ILE A 83 5.99 -12.27 6.81
CA ILE A 83 7.02 -11.61 5.99
C ILE A 83 7.32 -10.21 6.55
N ALA A 84 6.30 -9.39 6.79
CA ALA A 84 6.46 -8.05 7.31
C ALA A 84 7.16 -8.03 8.68
N THR A 85 6.80 -8.98 9.56
CA THR A 85 7.46 -9.14 10.88
C THR A 85 8.93 -9.48 10.72
N LYS A 86 9.27 -10.43 9.84
CA LYS A 86 10.66 -10.82 9.58
C LYS A 86 11.50 -9.66 9.02
N VAL A 87 10.94 -8.90 8.08
CA VAL A 87 11.58 -7.70 7.51
C VAL A 87 11.75 -6.62 8.60
N ARG A 88 10.73 -6.33 9.40
CA ARG A 88 10.82 -5.37 10.51
C ARG A 88 11.92 -5.75 11.50
N GLN A 89 12.04 -7.02 11.88
CA GLN A 89 13.07 -7.48 12.80
C GLN A 89 14.49 -7.23 12.28
N GLN A 90 14.72 -7.40 10.98
CA GLN A 90 16.02 -7.12 10.36
C GLN A 90 16.29 -5.63 10.16
N PHE A 91 15.23 -4.83 9.99
CA PHE A 91 15.31 -3.40 9.70
C PHE A 91 14.46 -2.58 10.69
N PRO A 92 14.86 -2.53 11.98
CA PRO A 92 14.04 -1.93 13.05
C PRO A 92 13.82 -0.41 12.89
N HIS A 93 14.72 0.28 12.20
CA HIS A 93 14.67 1.74 12.04
C HIS A 93 14.28 2.19 10.63
N LEU A 94 14.17 1.26 9.67
CA LEU A 94 13.76 1.60 8.31
C LEU A 94 12.25 1.89 8.29
N PRO A 95 11.79 2.98 7.67
CA PRO A 95 10.37 3.15 7.38
C PRO A 95 9.86 2.02 6.48
N ILE A 96 8.85 1.30 6.96
CA ILE A 96 8.24 0.19 6.23
C ILE A 96 6.75 0.46 6.11
N GLY A 97 6.24 0.37 4.89
CA GLY A 97 4.81 0.31 4.62
C GLY A 97 4.40 -1.00 3.97
N ILE A 98 3.10 -1.15 3.77
CA ILE A 98 2.51 -2.33 3.15
C ILE A 98 1.29 -1.97 2.29
N GLN A 99 1.09 -2.75 1.24
CA GLN A 99 -0.10 -2.78 0.40
C GLN A 99 -0.53 -4.24 0.22
N ILE A 100 -1.82 -4.51 0.30
CA ILE A 100 -2.40 -5.79 -0.09
C ILE A 100 -3.44 -5.51 -1.18
N LEU A 101 -3.17 -6.03 -2.37
CA LEU A 101 -4.02 -5.91 -3.56
C LEU A 101 -5.18 -6.91 -3.47
N SER A 102 -6.40 -6.64 -3.93
CA SER A 102 -6.89 -5.41 -4.58
C SER A 102 -7.98 -4.75 -3.71
N GLY A 103 -7.65 -3.64 -3.06
CA GLY A 103 -8.52 -2.91 -2.13
C GLY A 103 -8.55 -3.49 -0.72
N ALA A 104 -7.69 -4.47 -0.39
CA ALA A 104 -7.63 -5.14 0.91
C ALA A 104 -6.96 -4.27 1.99
N ASN A 105 -7.47 -3.04 2.14
CA ASN A 105 -6.87 -1.99 2.94
C ASN A 105 -7.00 -2.25 4.44
N GLN A 106 -8.09 -2.87 4.91
CA GLN A 106 -8.21 -3.26 6.31
C GLN A 106 -7.25 -4.38 6.65
N GLN A 107 -7.05 -5.35 5.75
CA GLN A 107 -6.05 -6.41 5.89
C GLN A 107 -4.65 -5.82 5.95
N ALA A 108 -4.30 -4.90 5.04
CA ALA A 108 -3.01 -4.20 5.05
C ALA A 108 -2.79 -3.46 6.39
N LEU A 109 -3.83 -2.81 6.92
CA LEU A 109 -3.77 -2.14 8.22
C LEU A 109 -3.57 -3.12 9.38
N ALA A 110 -4.28 -4.26 9.38
CA ALA A 110 -4.12 -5.29 10.39
C ALA A 110 -2.70 -5.87 10.39
N VAL A 111 -2.15 -6.14 9.19
CA VAL A 111 -0.74 -6.56 9.05
C VAL A 111 0.21 -5.48 9.57
N ALA A 112 -0.04 -4.21 9.22
CA ALA A 112 0.81 -3.11 9.66
C ALA A 112 0.85 -2.98 11.19
N VAL A 113 -0.29 -3.17 11.87
CA VAL A 113 -0.34 -3.20 13.34
C VAL A 113 0.46 -4.37 13.89
N ALA A 114 0.19 -5.60 13.40
CA ALA A 114 0.82 -6.82 13.91
C ALA A 114 2.35 -6.83 13.73
N ALA A 115 2.84 -6.30 12.60
CA ALA A 115 4.26 -6.24 12.27
C ALA A 115 4.94 -4.92 12.67
N ASN A 116 4.26 -4.02 13.38
CA ASN A 116 4.77 -2.71 13.78
C ASN A 116 5.34 -1.89 12.60
N LEU A 117 4.53 -1.74 11.55
CA LEU A 117 4.86 -0.95 10.36
C LEU A 117 4.46 0.53 10.55
N ASN A 118 4.88 1.38 9.62
CA ASN A 118 4.75 2.83 9.76
C ASN A 118 3.55 3.40 8.99
N PHE A 119 3.20 2.78 7.86
CA PHE A 119 2.13 3.26 6.99
C PHE A 119 1.55 2.13 6.13
N ILE A 120 0.40 2.38 5.54
CA ILE A 120 -0.14 1.57 4.45
C ILE A 120 -0.29 2.42 3.20
N ARG A 121 -0.18 1.77 2.04
CA ARG A 121 -0.67 2.34 0.79
C ARG A 121 -2.06 1.78 0.53
N CYS A 122 -3.01 2.69 0.35
CA CYS A 122 -4.43 2.41 0.25
C CYS A 122 -4.93 2.76 -1.14
N GLU A 123 -5.60 1.81 -1.78
CA GLU A 123 -6.29 2.04 -3.05
C GLU A 123 -7.80 2.08 -2.85
N GLY A 124 -8.54 2.76 -3.73
CA GLY A 124 -9.99 2.88 -3.57
C GLY A 124 -10.41 3.58 -2.27
N TYR A 125 -9.68 4.61 -1.85
CA TYR A 125 -9.99 5.28 -0.58
C TYR A 125 -11.28 6.12 -0.68
N VAL A 126 -11.38 6.94 -1.72
CA VAL A 126 -12.55 7.77 -2.06
C VAL A 126 -12.97 7.47 -3.48
N PHE A 127 -14.29 7.52 -3.71
CA PHE A 127 -14.95 7.14 -4.96
C PHE A 127 -14.77 5.67 -5.38
N GLY A 128 -15.80 5.13 -6.03
CA GLY A 128 -15.72 3.81 -6.64
C GLY A 128 -14.95 3.86 -7.96
N HIS A 129 -14.33 2.75 -8.32
CA HIS A 129 -13.66 2.57 -9.61
C HIS A 129 -13.75 1.12 -10.08
N ILE A 130 -13.41 0.87 -11.34
CA ILE A 130 -13.38 -0.49 -11.89
C ILE A 130 -11.92 -0.89 -12.06
N GLY A 131 -11.46 -1.82 -11.23
CA GLY A 131 -10.16 -2.49 -11.38
C GLY A 131 -10.26 -3.71 -12.29
N ASP A 132 -9.15 -4.43 -12.43
CA ASP A 132 -9.09 -5.69 -13.18
C ASP A 132 -9.99 -6.78 -12.55
N GLU A 133 -10.31 -6.63 -11.25
CA GLU A 133 -11.17 -7.50 -10.45
C GLU A 133 -12.65 -7.06 -10.46
N GLY A 134 -12.97 -6.02 -11.23
CA GLY A 134 -14.29 -5.41 -11.33
C GLY A 134 -14.47 -4.20 -10.41
N TYR A 135 -15.71 -3.96 -9.98
CA TYR A 135 -16.05 -2.77 -9.20
C TYR A 135 -15.47 -2.84 -7.78
N ILE A 136 -14.81 -1.74 -7.37
CA ILE A 136 -14.20 -1.55 -6.05
C ILE A 136 -14.86 -0.33 -5.41
N ASP A 137 -15.54 -0.55 -4.28
CA ASP A 137 -16.15 0.50 -3.46
C ASP A 137 -15.11 1.29 -2.67
N SER A 138 -15.44 2.55 -2.36
CA SER A 138 -14.57 3.39 -1.53
C SER A 138 -14.54 2.92 -0.08
N CYS A 139 -13.36 2.91 0.55
CA CYS A 139 -13.19 2.35 1.90
C CYS A 139 -12.89 3.36 3.03
N ALA A 140 -12.80 4.67 2.76
CA ALA A 140 -12.32 5.65 3.75
C ALA A 140 -13.02 5.55 5.12
N ALA A 141 -14.34 5.45 5.10
CA ALA A 141 -15.16 5.45 6.31
C ALA A 141 -14.95 4.18 7.15
N SER A 142 -14.93 2.99 6.52
CA SER A 142 -14.72 1.71 7.22
C SER A 142 -13.27 1.58 7.69
N LEU A 143 -12.31 1.96 6.85
CA LEU A 143 -10.89 1.88 7.15
C LEU A 143 -10.48 2.76 8.33
N LEU A 144 -10.93 4.02 8.40
CA LEU A 144 -10.59 4.91 9.52
C LEU A 144 -11.20 4.47 10.85
N ARG A 145 -12.43 3.92 10.83
CA ARG A 145 -13.03 3.33 12.03
C ARG A 145 -12.27 2.09 12.48
N TYR A 146 -11.83 1.26 11.53
CA TYR A 146 -11.01 0.09 11.84
C TYR A 146 -9.63 0.48 12.40
N ARG A 147 -8.99 1.52 11.84
CA ARG A 147 -7.77 2.10 12.42
C ARG A 147 -7.97 2.52 13.86
N LYS A 148 -9.07 3.23 14.14
CA LYS A 148 -9.38 3.66 15.51
C LYS A 148 -9.64 2.47 16.44
N TYR A 149 -10.37 1.47 15.96
CA TYR A 149 -10.66 0.24 16.70
C TYR A 149 -9.37 -0.49 17.13
N LEU A 150 -8.36 -0.53 16.26
CA LEU A 150 -7.05 -1.13 16.55
C LEU A 150 -6.11 -0.20 17.35
N ASN A 151 -6.53 1.01 17.73
CA ASN A 151 -5.68 2.06 18.32
C ASN A 151 -4.43 2.37 17.46
N ALA A 152 -4.59 2.33 16.14
CA ALA A 152 -3.50 2.43 15.17
C ALA A 152 -3.34 3.84 14.58
N ASP A 153 -3.63 4.88 15.37
CA ASP A 153 -3.52 6.29 14.94
C ASP A 153 -2.07 6.69 14.55
N ASN A 154 -1.08 5.87 14.93
CA ASN A 154 0.33 6.01 14.56
C ASN A 154 0.68 5.47 13.17
N ILE A 155 -0.22 4.72 12.51
CA ILE A 155 -0.02 4.16 11.17
C ILE A 155 -0.66 5.08 10.15
N LEU A 156 0.16 5.66 9.27
CA LEU A 156 -0.32 6.57 8.23
C LEU A 156 -1.01 5.82 7.09
N ILE A 157 -2.02 6.42 6.50
CA ILE A 157 -2.73 5.90 5.33
C ILE A 157 -2.44 6.84 4.16
N PHE A 158 -1.60 6.38 3.22
CA PHE A 158 -1.34 7.09 1.97
C PHE A 158 -2.24 6.56 0.87
N THR A 159 -2.99 7.42 0.21
CA THR A 159 -4.13 7.03 -0.62
C THR A 159 -3.88 7.32 -2.09
N ASP A 160 -4.01 6.31 -2.94
CA ASP A 160 -3.96 6.48 -4.40
C ASP A 160 -5.15 7.33 -4.89
N VAL A 161 -4.86 8.32 -5.74
CA VAL A 161 -5.88 9.09 -6.47
C VAL A 161 -5.85 8.71 -7.95
N LYS A 162 -7.02 8.41 -8.51
CA LYS A 162 -7.18 7.83 -9.85
C LYS A 162 -6.12 6.76 -10.16
N LYS A 163 -6.14 5.70 -9.35
CA LYS A 163 -5.20 4.57 -9.41
C LYS A 163 -4.99 4.09 -10.85
N LYS A 164 -3.72 3.82 -11.19
CA LYS A 164 -3.32 3.09 -12.39
C LYS A 164 -3.98 1.71 -12.50
N HIS A 165 -4.14 1.19 -13.71
CA HIS A 165 -4.84 -0.09 -13.97
C HIS A 165 -6.27 -0.10 -13.45
N SER A 166 -6.95 1.03 -13.56
CA SER A 166 -8.36 1.14 -13.20
C SER A 166 -9.06 2.08 -14.16
N SER A 167 -10.29 1.73 -14.52
CA SER A 167 -11.19 2.62 -15.24
C SER A 167 -11.92 3.51 -14.25
N HIS A 168 -11.89 4.81 -14.56
CA HIS A 168 -12.57 5.87 -13.82
C HIS A 168 -13.74 6.45 -14.63
N ALA A 169 -14.28 5.71 -15.60
CA ALA A 169 -15.31 6.20 -16.51
C ALA A 169 -16.61 6.65 -15.79
N ILE A 170 -16.93 6.03 -14.64
CA ILE A 170 -18.10 6.40 -13.81
C ILE A 170 -17.89 7.73 -13.09
N THR A 171 -16.62 8.12 -12.88
CA THR A 171 -16.19 9.31 -12.13
C THR A 171 -15.31 10.21 -12.99
N ASP A 172 -15.52 10.16 -14.31
CA ASP A 172 -14.69 10.89 -15.27
C ASP A 172 -14.91 12.42 -15.19
N ASP A 173 -16.10 12.82 -14.73
CA ASP A 173 -16.46 14.19 -14.39
C ASP A 173 -15.70 14.75 -13.18
N ILE A 174 -15.10 13.88 -12.36
CA ILE A 174 -14.34 14.26 -11.17
C ILE A 174 -12.85 14.33 -11.52
N THR A 175 -12.23 15.50 -11.39
CA THR A 175 -10.80 15.65 -11.71
C THR A 175 -9.91 14.98 -10.66
N THR A 176 -8.65 14.66 -10.99
CA THR A 176 -7.68 14.16 -10.00
C THR A 176 -7.49 15.14 -8.82
N CYS A 177 -7.58 16.45 -9.08
CA CYS A 177 -7.54 17.48 -8.04
C CYS A 177 -8.74 17.36 -7.09
N ASP A 178 -9.94 17.15 -7.62
CA ASP A 178 -11.16 16.99 -6.81
C ASP A 178 -11.14 15.68 -6.01
N VAL A 179 -10.65 14.59 -6.60
CA VAL A 179 -10.40 13.33 -5.87
C VAL A 179 -9.40 13.55 -4.73
N SER A 180 -8.34 14.33 -4.95
CA SER A 180 -7.33 14.64 -3.92
C SER A 180 -7.92 15.47 -2.77
N LYS A 181 -8.72 16.50 -3.08
CA LYS A 181 -9.45 17.30 -2.09
C LYS A 181 -10.44 16.47 -1.29
N ALA A 182 -11.14 15.54 -1.96
CA ALA A 182 -12.05 14.62 -1.29
C ALA A 182 -11.29 13.67 -0.35
N ALA A 183 -10.16 13.12 -0.77
CA ALA A 183 -9.31 12.29 0.07
C ALA A 183 -8.77 13.06 1.30
N GLU A 184 -8.38 14.32 1.13
CA GLU A 184 -8.01 15.21 2.25
C GLU A 184 -9.19 15.46 3.20
N MET A 185 -10.37 15.80 2.66
CA MET A 185 -11.61 15.98 3.44
C MET A 185 -11.98 14.70 4.21
N PHE A 186 -11.68 13.54 3.64
CA PHE A 186 -11.92 12.23 4.25
C PHE A 186 -10.75 11.76 5.13
N LEU A 187 -9.83 12.66 5.49
CA LEU A 187 -8.75 12.46 6.48
C LEU A 187 -7.65 11.48 6.04
N SER A 188 -7.33 11.46 4.75
CA SER A 188 -6.10 10.81 4.25
C SER A 188 -4.85 11.45 4.86
N ASP A 189 -3.84 10.65 5.20
CA ASP A 189 -2.57 11.16 5.75
C ASP A 189 -1.60 11.62 4.65
N GLY A 190 -1.90 11.31 3.39
CA GLY A 190 -1.14 11.72 2.23
C GLY A 190 -1.70 11.15 0.93
N ILE A 191 -1.45 11.85 -0.17
CA ILE A 191 -1.95 11.49 -1.49
C ILE A 191 -0.84 10.84 -2.32
N ILE A 192 -1.17 9.78 -3.05
CA ILE A 192 -0.30 9.14 -4.03
C ILE A 192 -0.87 9.40 -5.41
N VAL A 193 -0.09 10.09 -6.24
CA VAL A 193 -0.38 10.30 -7.66
C VAL A 193 0.41 9.29 -8.47
N THR A 194 -0.27 8.54 -9.33
CA THR A 194 0.36 7.53 -10.21
C THR A 194 0.20 7.93 -11.68
N GLY A 195 1.13 7.49 -12.55
CA GLY A 195 0.89 7.54 -14.00
C GLY A 195 -0.14 6.51 -14.43
N GLN A 196 -0.61 6.57 -15.69
CA GLN A 196 -1.76 5.77 -16.15
C GLN A 196 -1.54 4.25 -16.08
N SER A 197 -0.30 3.78 -16.23
CA SER A 197 0.07 2.37 -16.16
C SER A 197 1.50 2.18 -15.64
N THR A 198 1.87 0.95 -15.31
CA THR A 198 3.22 0.64 -14.83
C THR A 198 4.27 1.02 -15.88
N GLY A 199 5.24 1.84 -15.48
CA GLY A 199 6.31 2.35 -16.35
C GLY A 199 6.02 3.73 -16.97
N ILE A 200 4.82 4.28 -16.79
CA ILE A 200 4.47 5.64 -17.21
C ILE A 200 4.52 6.56 -15.99
N SER A 201 5.25 7.68 -16.10
CA SER A 201 5.32 8.70 -15.05
C SER A 201 3.98 9.42 -14.88
N PRO A 202 3.64 9.89 -13.66
CA PRO A 202 2.52 10.81 -13.48
C PRO A 202 2.77 12.12 -14.22
N ASP A 203 1.69 12.80 -14.61
CA ASP A 203 1.77 14.16 -15.13
C ASP A 203 2.34 15.09 -14.05
N GLU A 204 3.46 15.76 -14.35
CA GLU A 204 4.15 16.65 -13.42
C GLU A 204 3.25 17.79 -12.95
N ASN A 205 2.29 18.23 -13.77
CA ASN A 205 1.35 19.29 -13.41
C ASN A 205 0.40 18.88 -12.27
N LEU A 206 0.18 17.58 -12.06
CA LEU A 206 -0.62 17.06 -10.95
C LEU A 206 0.16 17.02 -9.62
N VAL A 207 1.48 17.21 -9.67
CA VAL A 207 2.39 17.12 -8.52
C VAL A 207 2.89 18.51 -8.08
N GLN A 208 2.51 19.58 -8.79
CA GLN A 208 2.80 20.96 -8.40
C GLN A 208 1.80 21.44 -7.34
N GLY A 209 2.07 21.10 -6.08
CA GLY A 209 1.34 21.58 -4.89
C GLY A 209 2.27 22.18 -3.86
#